data_AF-A0A1U7GP67-F1
#
_entry.id   AF-A0A1U7GP67-F1
#
_cell.length_a   1.000
_cell.length_b   1.000
_cell.length_c   1.000
_cell.angle_alpha   90.00
_cell.angle_beta   90.00
_cell.angle_gamma   90.00
#
_symmetry.space_group_name_H-M   'P 1'
#
loop_
_entity.id
_entity.type
_entity.pdbx_description
1 polymer ?
#
loop_
_entity_poly.entity_id
_entity_poly.type
_entity_poly.pdbx_seq_one_letter_code
_entity_poly.pdbx_strand_id
1 'polypeptide(L)'
;MKQPDQLFADIAREQLGIPTLATRRGDALDFHDVAVWSVLAALKAAYEAGLAAPEPRPRQDPDLPKRFDGYEIQPCRRYLDAEEPGLSFVEPCEPHEADFWTVYGHVAGEGVHAIGDFEDLGHAEEIVARITGRPYTGKATNPTGHHR
;
A
#
# COMPACT_ATOMS: atom_id res chain seq x y z
N MET A 1 4.99 10.75 9.26
CA MET A 1 5.74 11.20 8.06
C MET A 1 5.67 12.72 7.99
N LYS A 2 6.77 13.40 7.64
CA LYS A 2 6.76 14.86 7.46
C LYS A 2 5.94 15.22 6.23
N GLN A 3 5.25 16.36 6.24
CA GLN A 3 4.64 16.91 5.01
C GLN A 3 5.74 17.21 3.98
N PRO A 4 5.45 17.10 2.67
CA PRO A 4 6.45 17.32 1.61
C PRO A 4 7.20 18.64 1.76
N ASP A 5 6.49 19.72 2.06
CA ASP A 5 7.09 21.06 2.21
C ASP A 5 8.08 21.14 3.37
N GLN A 6 7.78 20.46 4.49
CA GLN A 6 8.69 20.41 5.64
C GLN A 6 9.94 19.58 5.31
N LEU A 7 9.78 18.46 4.59
CA LEU A 7 10.91 17.65 4.14
C LEU A 7 11.83 18.46 3.22
N PHE A 8 11.27 19.20 2.26
CA PHE A 8 12.05 20.03 1.35
C PHE A 8 12.76 21.17 2.08
N ALA A 9 12.08 21.82 3.04
CA ALA A 9 12.69 22.86 3.86
C ALA A 9 13.87 22.32 4.69
N ASP A 10 13.75 21.09 5.22
CA ASP A 10 14.83 20.45 5.97
C ASP A 10 16.03 20.12 5.07
N ILE A 11 15.79 19.53 3.89
CA ILE A 11 16.85 19.24 2.91
C ILE A 11 17.54 20.54 2.44
N ALA A 12 16.78 21.59 2.15
CA ALA A 12 17.33 22.87 1.74
C ALA A 12 18.23 23.50 2.82
N ARG A 13 17.78 23.46 4.08
CA ARG A 13 18.55 23.97 5.22
C ARG A 13 19.82 23.18 5.47
N GLU A 14 19.74 21.85 5.40
CA GLU A 14 20.85 20.95 5.75
C GLU A 14 21.87 20.79 4.62
N GLN A 15 21.41 20.67 3.37
CA GLN A 15 22.28 20.34 2.23
C GLN A 15 22.70 21.58 1.43
N LEU A 16 21.82 22.59 1.34
CA LEU A 16 22.05 23.80 0.51
C LEU A 16 22.38 25.04 1.35
N GLY A 17 22.22 24.98 2.69
CA GLY A 17 22.38 26.15 3.56
C GLY A 17 21.32 27.23 3.35
N ILE A 18 20.19 26.87 2.72
CA ILE A 18 19.08 27.78 2.44
C ILE A 18 18.11 27.76 3.63
N PRO A 19 17.98 28.84 4.42
CA PRO A 19 17.22 28.79 5.68
C PRO A 19 15.72 28.59 5.50
N THR A 20 15.18 29.00 4.35
CA THR A 20 13.75 28.88 4.02
C THR A 20 13.55 28.81 2.51
N LEU A 21 12.55 28.05 2.08
CA LEU A 21 12.09 28.00 0.69
C LEU A 21 10.95 28.99 0.40
N ALA A 22 10.54 29.80 1.40
CA ALA A 22 9.56 30.86 1.18
C ALA A 22 10.20 32.02 0.43
N THR A 23 9.53 32.53 -0.62
CA THR A 23 9.98 33.72 -1.36
C THR A 23 9.87 34.96 -0.49
N ARG A 24 10.98 35.72 -0.38
CA ARG A 24 11.11 36.92 0.47
C ARG A 24 11.15 38.23 -0.32
N ARG A 25 11.14 38.14 -1.65
CA ARG A 25 11.15 39.26 -2.60
C ARG A 25 12.36 40.18 -2.43
N GLY A 26 13.55 39.60 -2.27
CA GLY A 26 14.79 40.36 -2.21
C GLY A 26 15.98 39.52 -2.67
N ASP A 27 16.84 40.09 -3.51
CA ASP A 27 17.86 39.31 -4.20
C ASP A 27 18.78 38.56 -3.24
N ALA A 28 19.34 39.25 -2.24
CA ALA A 28 20.22 38.65 -1.24
C ALA A 28 19.52 37.63 -0.33
N LEU A 29 18.19 37.56 -0.36
CA LEU A 29 17.38 36.64 0.43
C LEU A 29 16.87 35.45 -0.38
N ASP A 30 16.72 35.59 -1.70
CA ASP A 30 16.10 34.58 -2.56
C ASP A 30 17.10 33.93 -3.54
N PHE A 31 18.26 34.55 -3.77
CA PHE A 31 19.34 33.96 -4.57
C PHE A 31 20.47 33.46 -3.67
N HIS A 32 20.92 32.24 -3.95
CA HIS A 32 21.95 31.55 -3.18
C HIS A 32 22.99 30.96 -4.13
N ASP A 33 24.26 31.28 -3.92
CA ASP A 33 25.37 30.57 -4.53
C ASP A 33 25.56 29.24 -3.79
N VAL A 34 25.35 28.12 -4.50
CA VAL A 34 25.48 26.78 -3.94
C VAL A 34 26.51 25.99 -4.71
N ALA A 35 27.29 25.20 -3.99
CA ALA A 35 28.25 24.33 -4.63
C ALA A 35 27.56 23.15 -5.33
N VAL A 36 28.12 22.71 -6.47
CA VAL A 36 27.55 21.60 -7.26
C VAL A 36 27.45 20.29 -6.47
N TRP A 37 28.35 20.06 -5.49
CA TRP A 37 28.28 18.88 -4.63
C TRP A 37 27.13 18.94 -3.62
N SER A 38 26.82 20.13 -3.10
CA SER A 38 25.65 20.36 -2.23
C SER A 38 24.35 20.13 -2.98
N VAL A 39 24.27 20.54 -4.25
CA VAL A 39 23.14 20.23 -5.12
C VAL A 39 22.96 18.72 -5.28
N LEU A 40 24.04 17.99 -5.57
CA LEU A 40 23.98 16.52 -5.66
C LEU A 40 23.53 15.88 -4.34
N ALA A 41 24.02 16.36 -3.20
CA ALA A 41 23.62 15.86 -1.88
C ALA A 41 22.13 16.10 -1.60
N ALA A 42 21.61 17.29 -1.92
CA ALA A 42 20.19 17.62 -1.79
C ALA A 42 19.30 16.73 -2.68
N LEU A 43 19.71 16.50 -3.94
CA LEU A 43 18.98 15.64 -4.87
C LEU A 43 18.94 14.18 -4.40
N LYS A 44 20.06 13.66 -3.89
CA LYS A 44 20.11 12.31 -3.31
C LYS A 44 19.20 12.18 -2.09
N ALA A 45 19.27 13.14 -1.17
CA ALA A 45 18.43 13.16 0.02
C ALA A 45 16.93 13.23 -0.35
N ALA A 46 16.56 14.04 -1.33
CA ALA A 46 15.18 14.12 -1.82
C ALA A 46 14.71 12.81 -2.47
N TYR A 47 15.57 12.17 -3.27
CA TYR A 47 15.28 10.89 -3.91
C TYR A 47 15.10 9.76 -2.88
N GLU A 48 16.02 9.63 -1.93
CA GLU A 48 15.95 8.63 -0.86
C GLU A 48 14.71 8.83 0.02
N ALA A 49 14.40 10.07 0.37
CA ALA A 49 13.18 10.38 1.11
C ALA A 49 11.90 10.08 0.30
N GLY A 50 11.94 10.26 -1.03
CA GLY A 50 10.86 9.88 -1.93
C GLY A 50 10.66 8.37 -2.05
N LEU A 51 11.74 7.59 -2.04
CA LEU A 51 11.67 6.12 -2.00
C LEU A 51 11.17 5.59 -0.65
N ALA A 52 11.53 6.26 0.45
CA ALA A 52 11.05 5.92 1.79
C ALA A 52 9.60 6.37 2.03
N ALA A 53 9.08 7.28 1.20
CA ALA A 53 7.69 7.67 1.24
C ALA A 53 6.80 6.51 0.73
N PRO A 54 5.56 6.38 1.22
CA PRO A 54 4.56 5.53 0.59
C PRO A 54 4.46 5.98 -0.86
N GLU A 55 4.50 5.03 -1.80
CA GLU A 55 4.49 5.35 -3.22
C GLU A 55 3.37 6.35 -3.53
N PRO A 56 3.66 7.43 -4.28
CA PRO A 56 2.61 8.27 -4.82
C PRO A 56 1.76 7.37 -5.72
N ARG A 57 0.60 6.96 -5.21
CA ARG A 57 -0.35 6.13 -5.97
C ARG A 57 -0.54 6.82 -7.32
N PRO A 58 -0.29 6.13 -8.46
CA PRO A 58 -0.51 6.72 -9.77
C PRO A 58 -1.90 7.32 -9.79
N ARG A 59 -2.02 8.56 -10.30
CA ARG A 59 -3.32 9.25 -10.40
C ARG A 59 -4.31 8.27 -11.01
N GLN A 60 -5.39 7.99 -10.27
CA GLN A 60 -6.43 7.11 -10.74
C GLN A 60 -7.04 7.77 -11.98
N ASP A 61 -7.08 7.03 -13.08
CA ASP A 61 -7.85 7.42 -14.25
C ASP A 61 -9.34 7.38 -13.86
N PRO A 62 -10.09 8.48 -13.97
CA PRO A 62 -11.49 8.51 -13.59
C PRO A 62 -12.36 7.55 -14.42
N ASP A 63 -11.89 7.11 -15.59
CA ASP A 63 -12.61 6.21 -16.48
C ASP A 63 -12.35 4.72 -16.16
N LEU A 64 -11.42 4.42 -15.25
CA LEU A 64 -11.15 3.06 -14.78
C LEU A 64 -11.80 2.76 -13.42
N PRO A 65 -12.15 1.49 -13.13
CA PRO A 65 -12.58 1.08 -11.80
C PRO A 65 -11.57 1.48 -10.72
N LYS A 66 -12.05 1.69 -9.49
CA LYS A 66 -11.17 1.90 -8.34
C LYS A 66 -10.23 0.72 -8.20
N ARG A 67 -8.96 1.04 -7.97
CA ARG A 67 -7.94 0.05 -7.65
C ARG A 67 -8.22 -0.54 -6.28
N PHE A 68 -7.79 -1.77 -6.08
CA PHE A 68 -7.68 -2.30 -4.73
C PHE A 68 -6.72 -1.45 -3.90
N ASP A 69 -7.11 -1.13 -2.67
CA ASP A 69 -6.32 -0.37 -1.71
C ASP A 69 -5.81 -1.21 -0.54
N GLY A 70 -6.21 -2.48 -0.49
CA GLY A 70 -5.72 -3.50 0.43
C GLY A 70 -5.96 -4.89 -0.12
N TYR A 71 -5.27 -5.87 0.46
CA TYR A 71 -5.45 -7.30 0.17
C TYR A 71 -5.57 -8.06 1.49
N GLU A 72 -6.48 -9.03 1.52
CA GLU A 72 -6.69 -9.95 2.64
C GLU A 72 -6.64 -11.38 2.13
N ILE A 73 -6.00 -12.27 2.88
CA ILE A 73 -5.98 -13.71 2.59
C ILE A 73 -6.74 -14.43 3.70
N GLN A 74 -7.77 -15.17 3.33
CA GLN A 74 -8.66 -15.84 4.26
C GLN A 74 -8.63 -17.36 4.08
N PRO A 75 -8.38 -18.14 5.14
CA PRO A 75 -8.55 -19.59 5.10
C PRO A 75 -10.04 -19.94 5.02
N CYS A 76 -10.38 -20.82 4.09
CA CYS A 76 -11.75 -21.17 3.76
C CYS A 76 -11.94 -22.69 3.81
N ARG A 77 -13.11 -23.11 4.31
CA ARG A 77 -13.54 -24.51 4.34
C ARG A 77 -14.81 -24.68 3.52
N ARG A 78 -14.89 -25.77 2.76
CA ARG A 78 -16.06 -26.13 1.97
C ARG A 78 -16.90 -27.14 2.73
N TYR A 79 -18.17 -26.82 2.88
CA TYR A 79 -19.17 -27.73 3.44
C TYR A 79 -20.09 -28.20 2.33
N LEU A 80 -20.43 -29.49 2.38
CA LEU A 80 -21.45 -30.08 1.52
C LEU A 80 -22.77 -30.05 2.27
N ASP A 81 -23.83 -29.66 1.57
CA ASP A 81 -25.17 -29.75 2.14
C ASP A 81 -25.60 -31.22 2.20
N ALA A 82 -25.93 -31.69 3.40
CA ALA A 82 -26.34 -33.06 3.64
C ALA A 82 -27.78 -33.33 3.18
N GLU A 83 -28.62 -32.29 3.14
CA GLU A 83 -30.02 -32.36 2.73
C GLU A 83 -30.19 -32.10 1.22
N GLU A 84 -29.29 -31.31 0.61
CA GLU A 84 -29.29 -31.00 -0.82
C GLU A 84 -28.00 -31.48 -1.54
N PRO A 85 -27.98 -32.73 -2.05
CA PRO A 85 -26.82 -33.29 -2.73
C PRO A 85 -26.35 -32.44 -3.91
N GLY A 86 -25.09 -31.97 -3.84
CA GLY A 86 -24.46 -31.14 -4.87
C GLY A 86 -24.44 -29.65 -4.55
N LEU A 87 -25.16 -29.22 -3.52
CA LEU A 87 -24.98 -27.88 -2.96
C LEU A 87 -23.75 -27.88 -2.04
N SER A 88 -22.91 -26.86 -2.19
CA SER A 88 -21.80 -26.62 -1.28
C SER A 88 -21.71 -25.14 -0.95
N PHE A 89 -21.37 -24.83 0.30
CA PHE A 89 -21.10 -23.48 0.76
C PHE A 89 -19.69 -23.38 1.33
N VAL A 90 -19.16 -22.17 1.37
CA VAL A 90 -17.80 -21.87 1.81
C VAL A 90 -17.89 -20.93 2.99
N GLU A 91 -17.21 -21.25 4.08
CA GLU A 91 -17.08 -20.35 5.22
C GLU A 91 -15.61 -20.14 5.58
N PRO A 92 -15.27 -18.97 6.15
CA PRO A 92 -14.00 -18.77 6.81
C PRO A 92 -13.78 -19.77 7.94
N CYS A 93 -12.54 -20.24 8.12
CA CYS A 93 -12.21 -21.22 9.16
C CYS A 93 -10.88 -20.92 9.85
N GLU A 94 -10.44 -21.79 10.77
CA GLU A 94 -9.07 -21.71 11.27
C GLU A 94 -8.07 -22.21 10.20
N PRO A 95 -6.83 -21.69 10.14
CA PRO A 95 -5.85 -22.06 9.11
C PRO A 95 -5.59 -23.57 8.95
N HIS A 96 -5.63 -24.31 10.05
CA HIS A 96 -5.38 -25.75 10.06
C HIS A 96 -6.58 -26.59 9.60
N GLU A 97 -7.74 -25.95 9.43
CA GLU A 97 -8.98 -26.56 8.92
C GLU A 97 -9.26 -26.16 7.47
N ALA A 98 -8.39 -25.35 6.87
CA ALA A 98 -8.59 -24.79 5.54
C ALA A 98 -8.50 -25.86 4.45
N ASP A 99 -9.51 -25.88 3.58
CA ASP A 99 -9.46 -26.62 2.32
C ASP A 99 -8.74 -25.81 1.23
N PHE A 100 -8.80 -24.47 1.32
CA PHE A 100 -8.14 -23.51 0.43
C PHE A 100 -8.05 -22.12 1.07
N TRP A 101 -7.39 -21.19 0.39
CA TRP A 101 -7.18 -19.81 0.81
C TRP A 101 -7.69 -18.84 -0.26
N THR A 102 -8.64 -17.97 0.09
CA THR A 102 -9.16 -16.96 -0.83
C THR A 102 -8.41 -15.65 -0.65
N VAL A 103 -7.92 -15.07 -1.75
CA VAL A 103 -7.39 -13.69 -1.77
C VAL A 103 -8.52 -12.73 -2.11
N TYR A 104 -8.72 -11.73 -1.26
CA TYR A 104 -9.63 -10.62 -1.47
C TYR A 104 -8.89 -9.31 -1.73
N GLY A 105 -9.40 -8.51 -2.66
CA GLY A 105 -9.02 -7.11 -2.83
C GLY A 105 -10.04 -6.19 -2.18
N HIS A 106 -9.59 -5.22 -1.39
CA HIS A 106 -10.46 -4.20 -0.79
C HIS A 106 -10.55 -2.98 -1.69
N VAL A 107 -11.76 -2.43 -1.83
CA VAL A 107 -12.02 -1.16 -2.50
C VAL A 107 -12.70 -0.21 -1.52
N ALA A 108 -12.08 0.93 -1.23
CA ALA A 108 -12.63 1.92 -0.31
C ALA A 108 -14.03 2.38 -0.71
N GLY A 109 -14.97 2.14 0.20
CA GLY A 109 -16.39 2.46 0.04
C GLY A 109 -17.19 1.45 -0.77
N GLU A 110 -16.56 0.37 -1.26
CA GLU A 110 -17.21 -0.66 -2.10
C GLU A 110 -17.08 -2.08 -1.51
N GLY A 111 -16.15 -2.32 -0.58
CA GLY A 111 -16.04 -3.58 0.16
C GLY A 111 -14.92 -4.48 -0.36
N VAL A 112 -15.16 -5.79 -0.41
CA VAL A 112 -14.18 -6.82 -0.80
C VAL A 112 -14.60 -7.56 -2.05
N HIS A 113 -13.62 -7.90 -2.87
CA HIS A 113 -13.81 -8.65 -4.11
C HIS A 113 -12.90 -9.88 -4.09
N ALA A 114 -13.46 -11.06 -4.30
CA ALA A 114 -12.66 -12.28 -4.44
C ALA A 114 -11.82 -12.20 -5.71
N ILE A 115 -10.51 -12.38 -5.56
CA ILE A 115 -9.53 -12.40 -6.65
C ILE A 115 -9.28 -13.84 -7.10
N GLY A 116 -9.19 -14.77 -6.15
CA GLY A 116 -9.02 -16.20 -6.45
C GLY A 116 -8.86 -17.06 -5.21
N ASP A 117 -9.07 -18.36 -5.41
CA ASP A 117 -8.88 -19.42 -4.41
C ASP A 117 -7.58 -20.19 -4.71
N PHE A 118 -6.81 -20.47 -3.67
CA PHE A 118 -5.49 -21.11 -3.76
C PHE A 118 -5.40 -22.28 -2.80
N GLU A 119 -4.71 -23.34 -3.20
CA GLU A 119 -4.59 -24.58 -2.41
C GLU A 119 -3.92 -24.33 -1.04
N ASP A 120 -2.92 -23.45 -1.00
CA ASP A 120 -2.16 -23.16 0.21
C ASP A 120 -1.87 -21.65 0.40
N LEU A 121 -1.56 -21.28 1.64
CA LEU A 121 -1.24 -19.91 2.04
C LEU A 121 -0.04 -19.35 1.27
N GLY A 122 0.99 -20.16 1.02
CA GLY A 122 2.21 -19.71 0.35
C GLY A 122 1.94 -19.26 -1.09
N HIS A 123 1.09 -19.99 -1.81
CA HIS A 123 0.66 -19.59 -3.15
C HIS A 123 -0.19 -18.31 -3.11
N ALA A 124 -1.11 -18.19 -2.16
CA ALA A 124 -1.90 -16.96 -1.99
C ALA A 124 -1.01 -15.73 -1.69
N GLU A 125 -0.05 -15.88 -0.79
CA GLU A 125 0.94 -14.84 -0.46
C GLU A 125 1.81 -14.48 -1.67
N GLU A 126 2.22 -15.48 -2.47
CA GLU A 126 2.96 -15.25 -3.71
C GLU A 126 2.15 -14.41 -4.71
N ILE A 127 0.87 -14.68 -4.89
CA ILE A 127 0.01 -13.89 -5.78
C ILE A 127 -0.12 -12.45 -5.28
N VAL A 128 -0.34 -12.22 -3.99
CA VAL A 128 -0.38 -10.86 -3.44
C VAL A 128 0.97 -10.16 -3.63
N ALA A 129 2.08 -10.87 -3.46
CA ALA A 129 3.41 -10.30 -3.70
C ALA A 129 3.65 -9.94 -5.17
N ARG A 130 3.17 -10.77 -6.11
CA ARG A 130 3.23 -10.46 -7.55
C ARG A 130 2.38 -9.25 -7.91
N ILE A 131 1.21 -9.07 -7.29
CA ILE A 131 0.32 -7.93 -7.54
C ILE A 131 0.89 -6.63 -6.96
N THR A 132 1.43 -6.68 -5.74
CA THR A 132 1.84 -5.49 -4.97
C THR A 132 3.31 -5.14 -5.12
N GLY A 133 4.14 -6.07 -5.61
CA GLY A 133 5.60 -5.96 -5.64
C GLY A 133 6.26 -6.04 -4.25
N ARG A 134 5.53 -6.45 -3.21
CA ARG A 134 6.01 -6.49 -1.82
C ARG A 134 5.54 -7.79 -1.14
N PRO A 135 6.30 -8.37 -0.20
CA PRO A 135 5.81 -9.49 0.59
C PRO A 135 4.48 -9.15 1.25
N TYR A 136 3.57 -10.12 1.33
CA TYR A 136 2.35 -9.95 2.12
C TYR A 136 2.74 -9.75 3.59
N THR A 137 2.22 -8.67 4.19
CA THR A 137 2.49 -8.32 5.59
C THR A 137 1.25 -8.32 6.47
N GLY A 138 0.09 -8.73 5.92
CA GLY A 138 -1.16 -8.77 6.65
C GLY A 138 -1.14 -9.83 7.74
N LYS A 139 -1.54 -9.44 8.95
CA LYS A 139 -1.96 -10.38 10.00
C LYS A 139 -3.24 -11.06 9.53
N ALA A 140 -3.44 -12.33 9.86
CA ALA A 140 -4.78 -12.92 9.91
C ALA A 140 -5.62 -12.10 10.93
N THR A 141 -6.24 -11.02 10.51
CA THR A 141 -7.01 -10.14 11.39
C THR A 141 -8.47 -10.51 11.29
N ASN A 142 -8.93 -11.38 12.18
CA ASN A 142 -10.30 -11.26 12.65
C ASN A 142 -10.32 -10.19 13.75
N PRO A 143 -10.96 -9.05 13.51
CA PRO A 143 -11.88 -8.57 14.53
C PRO A 143 -13.12 -7.90 13.91
N THR A 144 -14.28 -8.48 14.21
CA THR A 144 -15.61 -7.84 14.18
C THR A 144 -16.11 -7.36 12.81
N GLY A 145 -16.83 -8.24 12.11
CA GLY A 145 -17.81 -7.86 11.10
C GLY A 145 -19.03 -8.75 11.23
N HIS A 146 -20.05 -8.29 11.96
CA HIS A 146 -21.38 -8.91 11.89
C HIS A 146 -21.87 -8.82 10.44
N HIS A 147 -21.91 -9.95 9.74
CA HIS A 147 -22.79 -10.11 8.59
C HIS A 147 -24.22 -10.14 9.12
N ARG A 148 -25.02 -9.14 8.73
CA ARG A 148 -26.47 -9.23 8.76
C ARG A 148 -26.96 -10.06 7.60
#